data_AF-A0A7J9H0C5-F1
#
_entry.id   AF-A0A7J9H0C5-F1
#
_cell.length_a   1.000
_cell.length_b   1.000
_cell.length_c   1.000
_cell.angle_alpha   90.00
_cell.angle_beta   90.00
_cell.angle_gamma   90.00
#
_symmetry.space_group_name_H-M   'P 1'
#
loop_
_entity.id
_entity.type
_entity.pdbx_description
1 polymer ?
#
loop_
_entity_poly.entity_id
_entity_poly.type
_entity_poly.pdbx_seq_one_letter_code
_entity_poly.pdbx_strand_id
1 'polypeptide(L)'
;MKGDDKSQIEVTGDGVDAVKLASQLRKSVGFAELVSVSAAGGENKEDKKDDPKPEPPFCYVSPPFNPSYHYYQAVPSYEYVDNYGPSPPCSIL
;
A
#
# COMPACT_ATOMS: atom_id res chain seq x y z
N MET A 1 -8.29 -22.82 6.93
CA MET A 1 -7.01 -22.12 6.66
C MET A 1 -6.08 -23.11 6.03
N LYS A 2 -5.46 -22.74 4.90
CA LYS A 2 -4.55 -23.60 4.11
C LYS A 2 -3.11 -23.03 4.17
N GLY A 3 -2.14 -23.86 3.77
CA GLY A 3 -0.70 -23.55 3.78
C GLY A 3 -0.01 -23.93 5.10
N ASP A 4 1.26 -24.32 5.02
CA ASP A 4 2.08 -24.74 6.18
C ASP A 4 2.08 -23.71 7.31
N ASP A 5 2.07 -22.42 6.94
CA ASP A 5 2.05 -21.28 7.86
C ASP A 5 0.65 -20.71 8.15
N LYS A 6 -0.42 -21.36 7.64
CA LYS A 6 -1.82 -20.89 7.72
C LYS A 6 -2.06 -19.54 7.03
N SER A 7 -1.21 -19.19 6.07
CA SER A 7 -1.25 -17.91 5.35
C SER A 7 -2.33 -17.84 4.26
N GLN A 8 -3.03 -18.92 3.95
CA GLN A 8 -4.08 -18.93 2.93
C GLN A 8 -5.49 -19.00 3.53
N ILE A 9 -6.36 -18.13 2.99
CA ILE A 9 -7.77 -18.02 3.36
C ILE A 9 -8.61 -18.47 2.17
N GLU A 10 -9.50 -19.44 2.39
CA GLU A 10 -10.48 -19.90 1.42
C GLU A 10 -11.84 -19.33 1.81
N VAL A 11 -12.53 -18.73 0.86
CA VAL A 11 -13.84 -18.09 1.07
C VAL A 11 -14.83 -18.66 0.08
N THR A 12 -15.96 -19.16 0.58
CA THR A 12 -17.07 -19.69 -0.22
C THR A 12 -18.33 -18.94 0.14
N GLY A 13 -19.07 -18.49 -0.87
CA GLY A 13 -20.35 -17.80 -0.67
C GLY A 13 -20.89 -17.25 -1.99
N ASP A 14 -22.21 -17.04 -2.04
CA ASP A 14 -22.86 -16.41 -3.19
C ASP A 14 -22.60 -14.90 -3.20
N GLY A 15 -22.38 -14.35 -4.41
CA GLY A 15 -22.14 -12.92 -4.59
C GLY A 15 -20.81 -12.41 -4.04
N VAL A 16 -19.83 -13.30 -3.81
CA VAL A 16 -18.48 -12.90 -3.39
C VAL A 16 -17.70 -12.32 -4.55
N ASP A 17 -17.35 -11.04 -4.46
CA ASP A 17 -16.41 -10.39 -5.36
C ASP A 17 -14.97 -10.60 -4.84
N ALA A 18 -14.22 -11.47 -5.51
CA ALA A 18 -12.85 -11.80 -5.15
C ALA A 18 -11.90 -10.59 -5.17
N VAL A 19 -12.08 -9.67 -6.12
CA VAL A 19 -11.21 -8.50 -6.28
C VAL A 19 -11.45 -7.51 -5.13
N LYS A 20 -12.73 -7.25 -4.83
CA LYS A 20 -13.10 -6.37 -3.71
C LYS A 20 -12.63 -6.95 -2.38
N LEU A 21 -12.80 -8.26 -2.18
CA LEU A 21 -12.35 -8.96 -0.98
C LEU A 21 -10.82 -8.87 -0.82
N ALA A 22 -10.06 -9.19 -1.86
CA ALA A 22 -8.60 -9.09 -1.83
C ALA A 22 -8.12 -7.65 -1.56
N SER A 23 -8.82 -6.66 -2.12
CA SER A 23 -8.52 -5.24 -1.87
C SER A 23 -8.77 -4.83 -0.42
N GLN A 24 -9.81 -5.37 0.21
CA GLN A 24 -10.07 -5.16 1.64
C GLN A 24 -9.00 -5.84 2.50
N LEU A 25 -8.63 -7.08 2.17
CA LEU A 25 -7.57 -7.82 2.87
C LEU A 25 -6.24 -7.07 2.81
N ARG A 26 -5.85 -6.55 1.63
CA ARG A 26 -4.63 -5.73 1.53
C ARG A 26 -4.63 -4.50 2.43
N LYS A 27 -5.81 -3.95 2.74
CA LYS A 27 -5.94 -2.82 3.67
C LYS A 27 -5.92 -3.25 5.13
N SER A 28 -6.53 -4.39 5.48
CA SER A 28 -6.71 -4.81 6.86
C SER A 28 -5.58 -5.70 7.40
N VAL A 29 -5.02 -6.56 6.56
CA VAL A 29 -3.95 -7.51 6.93
C VAL A 29 -2.61 -7.19 6.26
N GLY A 30 -2.54 -6.16 5.42
CA GLY A 30 -1.31 -5.72 4.76
C GLY A 30 -1.08 -6.40 3.41
N PHE A 31 -0.30 -7.47 3.37
CA PHE A 31 -0.07 -8.18 2.11
C PHE A 31 -1.10 -9.29 1.91
N ALA A 32 -1.74 -9.32 0.74
CA ALA A 32 -2.63 -10.39 0.33
C ALA A 32 -2.64 -10.55 -1.19
N GLU A 33 -2.68 -11.79 -1.66
CA GLU A 33 -2.67 -12.17 -3.07
C GLU A 33 -3.85 -13.11 -3.37
N LEU A 34 -4.44 -12.98 -4.56
CA LEU A 34 -5.47 -13.89 -5.04
C LEU A 34 -4.78 -15.08 -5.71
N VAL A 35 -4.82 -16.24 -5.05
CA VAL A 35 -4.18 -17.47 -5.54
C VAL A 35 -5.07 -18.22 -6.54
N SER A 36 -6.36 -18.37 -6.22
CA SER A 36 -7.32 -19.03 -7.11
C SER A 36 -8.74 -18.51 -6.86
N VAL A 37 -9.56 -18.51 -7.91
CA VAL A 37 -10.99 -18.17 -7.86
C VAL A 37 -11.74 -19.20 -8.69
N SER A 38 -12.75 -19.83 -8.10
CA SER A 38 -13.62 -20.79 -8.77
C SER A 38 -15.09 -20.52 -8.44
N ALA A 39 -15.97 -20.98 -9.32
CA ALA A 39 -17.40 -20.97 -9.03
C ALA A 39 -17.70 -21.90 -7.84
N ALA A 40 -18.70 -21.54 -7.03
CA ALA A 40 -19.15 -22.40 -5.93
C ALA A 40 -19.57 -23.77 -6.49
N GLY A 41 -18.80 -24.81 -6.17
CA GLY A 41 -19.03 -26.18 -6.65
C GLY A 41 -18.15 -26.63 -7.83
N GLY A 42 -17.25 -25.78 -8.34
CA GLY A 42 -16.22 -26.18 -9.29
C GLY A 42 -15.10 -26.96 -8.60
N GLU A 43 -14.88 -28.21 -9.01
CA GLU A 43 -13.76 -29.04 -8.54
C GLU A 43 -12.44 -28.25 -8.69
N ASN A 44 -11.74 -28.04 -7.57
CA ASN A 44 -10.38 -27.53 -7.56
C ASN A 44 -9.51 -28.52 -8.34
N LYS A 45 -9.27 -28.25 -9.63
CA LYS A 45 -8.14 -28.86 -10.34
C LYS A 45 -6.89 -28.25 -9.74
N GLU A 46 -6.23 -29.06 -8.94
CA GLU A 46 -4.91 -28.80 -8.39
C GLU A 46 -3.95 -28.55 -9.57
N ASP A 47 -3.73 -27.27 -9.89
CA ASP A 47 -2.66 -26.87 -10.82
C ASP A 47 -1.35 -27.34 -10.19
N LYS A 48 -0.80 -28.39 -10.79
CA LYS A 48 0.52 -28.91 -10.47
C LYS A 48 1.50 -27.75 -10.53
N LYS A 49 2.29 -27.62 -9.47
CA LYS A 49 3.50 -26.81 -9.40
C LYS A 49 4.31 -27.00 -10.68
N ASP A 50 4.26 -26.03 -11.58
CA ASP A 50 5.26 -25.86 -12.63
C ASP A 50 6.37 -25.04 -12.00
N ASP A 51 7.51 -25.70 -11.74
CA ASP A 51 8.74 -25.08 -11.26
C ASP A 51 9.08 -23.87 -12.16
N PRO A 52 9.08 -22.63 -11.64
CA PRO A 52 9.49 -21.48 -12.44
C PRO A 52 11.00 -21.61 -12.73
N LYS A 53 11.29 -21.93 -13.98
CA LYS A 53 12.62 -21.88 -14.59
C LYS A 53 13.29 -20.53 -14.23
N PRO A 54 14.59 -20.50 -13.89
CA PRO A 54 15.24 -19.26 -13.45
C PRO A 54 15.15 -18.20 -14.55
N GLU A 55 14.32 -17.19 -14.31
CA GLU A 55 14.21 -16.02 -15.17
C GLU A 55 15.52 -15.21 -15.08
N PRO A 56 16.04 -14.66 -16.19
CA PRO A 56 17.22 -13.82 -16.16
C PRO A 56 16.97 -12.60 -15.25
N PRO A 57 18.00 -12.08 -14.55
CA PRO A 57 17.81 -10.96 -13.63
C PRO A 57 17.18 -9.79 -14.38
N PHE A 58 16.00 -9.37 -13.92
CA PHE A 58 15.30 -8.21 -14.45
C PHE A 58 16.14 -6.97 -14.15
N CYS A 59 16.90 -6.49 -15.13
CA CYS A 59 17.65 -5.25 -15.01
C CYS A 59 16.65 -4.10 -14.93
N TYR A 60 16.40 -3.60 -13.72
CA TYR A 60 15.59 -2.41 -13.51
C TYR A 60 16.35 -1.20 -14.07
N VAL A 61 16.07 -0.83 -15.31
CA VAL A 61 16.55 0.44 -15.88
C VAL A 61 15.77 1.53 -15.16
N SER A 62 16.38 2.14 -14.15
CA SER A 62 15.82 3.32 -13.50
C SER A 62 15.61 4.39 -14.56
N PRO A 63 14.38 4.92 -14.75
CA PRO A 63 14.18 6.04 -15.65
C PRO A 63 15.06 7.21 -15.19
N PRO A 64 15.60 8.02 -16.13
CA PRO A 64 16.43 9.15 -15.77
C PRO A 64 15.64 10.07 -14.83
N PHE A 65 16.26 10.39 -13.69
CA PHE A 65 15.72 11.35 -12.74
C PHE A 65 15.54 12.67 -13.47
N ASN A 66 14.28 13.03 -13.73
CA ASN A 66 13.92 14.30 -14.33
C ASN A 66 13.52 15.22 -13.16
N PRO A 67 14.42 16.10 -12.67
CA PRO A 67 14.04 17.04 -11.64
C PRO A 67 12.98 17.96 -12.23
N SER A 68 11.74 17.78 -11.76
CA SER A 68 10.67 18.75 -11.90
C SER A 68 11.24 20.11 -11.50
N TYR A 69 11.44 20.99 -12.48
CA TYR A 69 11.74 22.39 -12.24
C TYR A 69 10.50 23.00 -11.57
N HIS A 70 10.46 22.92 -10.25
CA HIS A 70 9.56 23.74 -9.46
C HIS A 70 10.00 25.18 -9.65
N TYR A 71 9.32 25.87 -10.56
CA TYR A 71 9.41 27.32 -10.70
C TYR A 71 9.00 27.91 -9.35
N TYR A 72 9.97 28.45 -8.60
CA TYR A 72 9.70 29.18 -7.37
C TYR A 72 8.82 30.37 -7.73
N GLN A 73 7.51 30.24 -7.51
CA GLN A 73 6.68 31.42 -7.33
C GLN A 73 7.22 32.10 -6.07
N ALA A 74 7.71 33.32 -6.22
CA ALA A 74 8.10 34.15 -5.09
C ALA A 74 6.86 34.31 -4.20
N VAL A 75 6.84 33.59 -3.08
CA VAL A 75 5.83 33.81 -2.05
C VAL A 75 6.05 35.24 -1.54
N PRO A 76 5.02 36.11 -1.57
CA PRO A 76 5.14 37.40 -0.90
C PRO A 76 5.42 37.12 0.58
N SER A 77 6.56 37.60 1.07
CA SER A 77 6.90 37.54 2.48
C SER A 77 5.82 38.31 3.24
N TYR A 78 4.95 37.60 3.95
CA TYR A 78 4.14 38.24 4.97
C TYR A 78 5.11 38.71 6.04
N GLU A 79 5.17 40.01 6.29
CA GLU A 79 5.86 40.52 7.47
C GLU A 79 5.13 39.97 8.69
N TYR A 80 5.81 39.10 9.44
CA TYR A 80 5.34 38.69 10.75
C TYR A 80 5.54 39.90 11.67
N VAL A 81 4.46 40.66 11.90
CA VAL A 81 4.47 41.75 12.89
C VAL A 81 4.51 41.08 14.26
N ASP A 82 5.69 41.02 14.86
CA ASP A 82 5.89 40.49 16.21
C ASP A 82 5.16 41.39 17.21
N ASN A 83 3.93 41.01 17.54
CA ASN A 83 3.16 41.64 18.60
C ASN A 83 3.63 41.08 19.95
N TYR A 84 4.89 41.33 20.30
CA TYR A 84 5.35 41.18 21.69
C TYR A 84 4.73 42.30 22.52
N GLY A 85 3.51 42.07 22.98
CA GLY A 85 2.96 42.82 24.10
C GLY A 85 3.89 42.67 25.32
N PRO A 86 3.98 43.68 26.21
CA PRO A 86 4.87 43.63 27.36
C PRO A 86 4.50 42.44 28.26
N SER A 87 5.38 41.44 28.29
CA SER A 87 5.33 40.35 29.27
C SER A 87 5.35 40.97 30.67
N PRO A 88 4.37 40.71 31.55
CA PRO A 88 4.46 41.16 32.93
C PRO A 88 5.67 40.47 33.62
N PRO A 89 6.42 41.18 34.49
CA PRO A 89 7.59 40.61 35.13
C PRO A 89 7.18 39.44 36.02
N CYS A 90 7.79 38.27 35.80
CA CYS A 90 7.65 37.09 36.63
C CYS A 90 8.04 37.41 38.08
N SER A 91 7.07 37.43 39.00
CA SER A 91 7.31 37.30 40.44
C SER A 91 6.52 36.09 40.96
N ILE A 92 7.25 35.03 41.30
CA ILE A 92 6.73 33.96 42.15
C ILE A 92 6.77 34.50 43.59
N LEU A 93 5.61 34.53 44.23
CA LEU A 93 5.43 34.75 45.67
C LEU A 93 5.32 33.40 46.36
#